data_AF-A0AAN9GVW0-F1
#
_entry.id   AF-A0AAN9GVW0-F1
#
_cell.length_a   1.000
_cell.length_b   1.000
_cell.length_c   1.000
_cell.angle_alpha   90.00
_cell.angle_beta   90.00
_cell.angle_gamma   90.00
#
_symmetry.space_group_name_H-M   'P 1'
#
loop_
_entity.id
_entity.type
_entity.pdbx_description
1 polymer ?
#
loop_
_entity_poly.entity_id
_entity_poly.type
_entity_poly.pdbx_seq_one_letter_code
_entity_poly.pdbx_strand_id
1 'polypeptide(L)'
;MEADLNASLQSVVEDYSPPQTPPELRLQQEQEEEEDEEQEHTEDLVTGIRPYMFEPLHAESSNGHLDVAAQEQVDTREHLDVSQWCSCGYCQHMDTGLERLCCREVRQVVDKCAEAELQPGCMTQHPGFEAVCLNPWVLQVEYASLVQYYGDYDPDVFTIEE
;
A
#
# COMPACT_ATOMS: atom_id res chain seq x y z
N MET A 1 16.12 -1.94 57.44
CA MET A 1 16.29 -0.64 56.76
C MET A 1 15.71 -0.82 55.38
N GLU A 2 14.38 -0.79 55.31
CA GLU A 2 13.60 -0.85 54.08
C GLU A 2 12.87 0.48 53.99
N ALA A 3 13.47 1.42 53.27
CA ALA A 3 12.88 2.64 52.76
C ALA A 3 13.92 3.20 51.78
N ASP A 4 13.48 3.89 50.73
CA ASP A 4 14.29 4.64 49.76
C ASP A 4 14.64 3.96 48.42
N LEU A 5 13.69 3.22 47.82
CA LEU A 5 13.72 2.96 46.37
C LEU A 5 12.39 3.23 45.63
N ASN A 6 11.36 3.75 46.32
CA ASN A 6 10.04 4.01 45.73
C ASN A 6 9.65 5.50 45.68
N ALA A 7 10.58 6.38 45.32
CA ALA A 7 10.31 7.83 45.24
C ALA A 7 10.70 8.46 43.90
N SER A 8 10.93 7.67 42.84
CA SER A 8 11.43 8.18 41.56
C SER A 8 10.61 7.73 40.34
N LEU A 9 9.31 7.47 40.50
CA LEU A 9 8.41 7.08 39.40
C LEU A 9 7.06 7.82 39.41
N GLN A 10 7.01 9.04 39.95
CA GLN A 10 5.83 9.91 39.87
C GLN A 10 6.24 11.32 39.46
N SER A 11 6.44 11.55 38.16
CA SER A 11 6.13 12.82 37.46
C SER A 11 6.78 12.88 36.07
N VAL A 12 6.12 12.32 35.06
CA VAL A 12 6.17 12.81 33.66
C VAL A 12 4.93 12.27 32.97
N VAL A 13 3.77 12.80 33.36
CA VAL A 13 2.63 12.90 32.46
C VAL A 13 2.76 14.27 31.82
N GLU A 14 3.54 14.35 30.75
CA GLU A 14 3.58 15.54 29.91
C GLU A 14 2.26 15.59 29.12
N ASP A 15 1.54 16.70 29.30
CA ASP A 15 0.31 17.11 28.62
C ASP A 15 0.43 16.92 27.10
N TYR A 16 -0.12 15.83 26.56
CA TYR A 16 -0.30 15.68 25.12
C TYR A 16 -1.54 16.46 24.69
N SER A 17 -1.35 17.73 24.38
CA SER A 17 -2.39 18.58 23.78
C SER A 17 -2.46 18.30 22.27
N PRO A 18 -3.62 17.94 21.70
CA PRO A 18 -3.75 17.63 20.28
C PRO A 18 -3.43 18.86 19.39
N PRO A 19 -2.89 18.66 18.17
CA PRO A 19 -2.64 19.77 17.25
C PRO A 19 -3.94 20.46 16.83
N GLN A 20 -3.92 21.80 16.83
CA GLN A 20 -5.05 22.66 16.47
C GLN A 20 -5.41 22.49 14.99
N THR A 21 -6.71 22.42 14.70
CA THR A 21 -7.30 22.40 13.37
C THR A 21 -6.91 23.64 12.54
N PRO A 22 -6.71 23.52 11.21
CA PRO A 22 -6.37 24.67 10.36
C PRO A 22 -7.51 25.70 10.32
N PRO A 23 -7.21 27.00 10.07
CA PRO A 23 -8.22 28.04 10.07
C PRO A 23 -9.17 27.89 8.87
N GLU A 24 -10.47 27.92 9.14
CA GLU A 24 -11.53 27.97 8.13
C GLU A 24 -11.31 29.12 7.13
N LEU A 25 -11.47 28.80 5.85
CA LEU A 25 -11.54 29.78 4.77
C LEU A 25 -12.75 30.69 4.99
N ARG A 26 -12.47 31.88 5.50
CA ARG A 26 -13.44 32.95 5.69
C ARG A 26 -13.94 33.42 4.31
N LEU A 27 -15.08 32.89 3.88
CA LEU A 27 -15.90 33.45 2.81
C LEU A 27 -16.28 34.89 3.20
N GLN A 28 -15.67 35.86 2.54
CA GLN A 28 -16.09 37.26 2.63
C GLN A 28 -17.36 37.43 1.79
N GLN A 29 -18.50 37.49 2.48
CA GLN A 29 -19.77 37.99 1.95
C GLN A 29 -19.88 39.49 2.27
N GLU A 30 -19.89 40.33 1.25
CA GLU A 30 -20.47 41.70 1.22
C GLU A 30 -20.97 41.86 -0.24
N GLN A 31 -22.26 41.61 -0.56
CA GLN A 31 -23.37 42.58 -0.75
C GLN A 31 -22.99 43.82 -1.58
N GLU A 32 -23.68 44.33 -2.61
CA GLU A 32 -24.96 44.14 -3.32
C GLU A 32 -24.88 45.06 -4.57
N GLU A 33 -25.56 44.77 -5.68
CA GLU A 33 -26.34 45.74 -6.51
C GLU A 33 -26.87 45.06 -7.80
N GLU A 34 -28.19 45.09 -7.96
CA GLU A 34 -29.00 44.54 -9.05
C GLU A 34 -28.94 45.42 -10.31
N GLU A 35 -28.84 44.81 -11.51
CA GLU A 35 -29.47 45.34 -12.73
C GLU A 35 -30.03 44.18 -13.56
N ASP A 36 -31.35 44.24 -13.81
CA ASP A 36 -32.16 43.36 -14.66
C ASP A 36 -31.70 43.39 -16.13
N GLU A 37 -31.34 42.23 -16.70
CA GLU A 37 -31.63 41.94 -18.12
C GLU A 37 -32.04 40.46 -18.25
N GLU A 38 -33.33 40.25 -18.51
CA GLU A 38 -33.89 38.96 -18.92
C GLU A 38 -33.31 38.57 -20.27
N GLN A 39 -32.39 37.61 -20.29
CA GLN A 39 -32.11 36.83 -21.48
C GLN A 39 -32.19 35.35 -21.12
N GLU A 40 -33.31 34.72 -21.50
CA GLU A 40 -33.48 33.27 -21.48
C GLU A 40 -32.35 32.62 -22.28
N HIS A 41 -31.29 32.24 -21.59
CA HIS A 41 -30.39 31.21 -22.05
C HIS A 41 -30.59 30.01 -21.16
N THR A 42 -31.41 29.07 -21.62
CA THR A 42 -31.48 27.73 -21.05
C THR A 42 -30.15 27.03 -21.34
N GLU A 43 -29.10 27.39 -20.62
CA GLU A 43 -27.94 26.52 -20.46
C GLU A 43 -28.31 25.56 -19.35
N ASP A 44 -28.62 24.33 -19.74
CA ASP A 44 -28.55 23.17 -18.87
C ASP A 44 -27.14 23.13 -18.25
N LEU A 45 -26.94 23.88 -17.16
CA LEU A 45 -25.79 23.74 -16.29
C LEU A 45 -25.93 22.38 -15.62
N VAL A 46 -25.40 21.35 -16.27
CA VAL A 46 -25.19 20.03 -15.68
C VAL A 46 -24.04 20.17 -14.68
N THR A 47 -24.32 20.83 -13.54
CA THR A 47 -23.42 20.92 -12.39
C THR A 47 -23.69 19.73 -11.45
N GLY A 48 -23.68 18.52 -12.02
CA GLY A 48 -23.92 17.29 -11.26
C GLY A 48 -23.12 16.14 -11.85
N ILE A 49 -22.48 15.37 -10.97
CA ILE A 49 -21.90 14.07 -11.30
C ILE A 49 -23.03 13.23 -11.91
N ARG A 50 -22.89 12.88 -13.19
CA ARG A 50 -23.83 11.99 -13.85
C ARG A 50 -23.39 10.53 -13.66
N PRO A 51 -24.34 9.59 -13.58
CA PRO A 51 -24.01 8.17 -13.65
C PRO A 51 -23.12 7.91 -14.87
N TYR A 52 -22.10 7.07 -14.73
CA TYR A 52 -21.16 6.66 -15.79
C TYR A 52 -20.22 7.77 -16.32
N MET A 53 -20.20 8.97 -15.73
CA MET A 53 -19.30 10.06 -16.16
C MET A 53 -17.81 9.77 -15.91
N PHE A 54 -17.50 8.85 -14.98
CA PHE A 54 -16.14 8.48 -14.59
C PHE A 54 -15.83 7.00 -14.76
N GLU A 55 -16.69 6.27 -15.48
CA GLU A 55 -16.39 4.87 -15.78
C GLU A 55 -15.40 4.80 -16.95
N PRO A 56 -14.34 3.97 -16.84
CA PRO A 56 -13.36 3.84 -17.91
C PRO A 56 -14.06 3.34 -19.17
N LEU A 57 -14.07 4.16 -20.23
CA LEU A 57 -14.49 3.69 -21.53
C LEU A 57 -13.46 2.69 -22.02
N HIS A 58 -13.90 1.45 -22.25
CA HIS A 58 -13.10 0.48 -22.96
C HIS A 58 -12.79 1.07 -24.34
N ALA A 59 -11.51 1.34 -24.60
CA ALA A 59 -11.07 1.80 -25.91
C ALA A 59 -11.23 0.62 -26.89
N GLU A 60 -12.40 0.51 -27.50
CA GLU A 60 -12.53 -0.31 -28.69
C GLU A 60 -11.55 0.23 -29.72
N SER A 61 -10.61 -0.61 -30.12
CA SER A 61 -9.47 -0.27 -30.95
C SER A 61 -9.93 0.16 -32.35
N SER A 62 -10.36 1.41 -32.48
CA SER A 62 -10.40 2.08 -33.77
C SER A 62 -8.97 2.47 -34.12
N ASN A 63 -8.28 1.56 -34.81
CA ASN A 63 -6.96 1.69 -35.44
C ASN A 63 -6.42 3.13 -35.50
N GLY A 64 -5.89 3.58 -34.36
CA GLY A 64 -5.33 4.90 -34.15
C GLY A 64 -3.97 4.69 -33.54
N HIS A 65 -2.97 4.65 -34.41
CA HIS A 65 -1.56 4.51 -34.10
C HIS A 65 -1.10 5.55 -33.07
N LEU A 66 -1.05 5.15 -31.82
CA LEU A 66 -0.26 5.76 -30.76
C LEU A 66 0.63 4.65 -30.23
N ASP A 67 1.93 4.70 -30.59
CA ASP A 67 2.95 3.82 -30.02
C ASP A 67 3.12 4.12 -28.53
N VAL A 68 2.26 3.52 -27.71
CA VAL A 68 2.61 3.17 -26.34
C VAL A 68 2.73 1.67 -26.34
N ALA A 69 3.97 1.20 -26.46
CA ALA A 69 4.32 -0.21 -26.32
C ALA A 69 3.98 -0.67 -24.91
N ALA A 70 2.70 -0.99 -24.67
CA ALA A 70 2.31 -1.93 -23.65
C ALA A 70 2.88 -3.27 -24.09
N GLN A 71 4.12 -3.52 -23.66
CA GLN A 71 4.71 -4.84 -23.76
C GLN A 71 3.81 -5.77 -22.95
N GLU A 72 2.96 -6.54 -23.63
CA GLU A 72 2.48 -7.80 -23.10
C GLU A 72 3.73 -8.59 -22.73
N GLN A 73 4.11 -8.53 -21.46
CA GLN A 73 5.19 -9.35 -20.93
C GLN A 73 4.63 -10.76 -20.88
N VAL A 74 4.75 -11.46 -22.01
CA VAL A 74 4.65 -12.92 -22.05
C VAL A 74 5.59 -13.42 -20.98
N ASP A 75 5.02 -14.01 -19.93
CA ASP A 75 5.73 -14.37 -18.71
C ASP A 75 6.80 -15.42 -19.05
N THR A 76 8.01 -14.93 -19.30
CA THR A 76 9.01 -15.65 -20.09
C THR A 76 9.62 -16.82 -19.30
N ARG A 77 9.22 -16.97 -18.03
CA ARG A 77 9.81 -17.91 -17.07
C ARG A 77 8.98 -19.16 -16.85
N GLU A 78 7.74 -19.25 -17.36
CA GLU A 78 6.84 -20.40 -17.19
C GLU A 78 7.42 -21.74 -17.65
N HIS A 79 8.33 -21.72 -18.62
CA HIS A 79 8.98 -22.92 -19.15
C HIS A 79 10.45 -23.08 -18.73
N LEU A 80 10.97 -22.18 -17.90
CA LEU A 80 12.36 -22.22 -17.46
C LEU A 80 12.52 -23.08 -16.21
N ASP A 81 13.57 -23.91 -16.20
CA ASP A 81 14.00 -24.66 -15.03
C ASP A 81 14.52 -23.72 -13.94
N VAL A 82 14.42 -24.13 -12.68
CA VAL A 82 14.85 -23.33 -11.51
C VAL A 82 16.30 -22.86 -11.64
N SER A 83 17.19 -23.71 -12.17
CA SER A 83 18.61 -23.41 -12.35
C SER A 83 18.88 -22.26 -13.33
N GLN A 84 17.93 -21.90 -14.17
CA GLN A 84 18.08 -20.87 -15.20
C GLN A 84 17.80 -19.47 -14.67
N TRP A 85 17.04 -19.34 -13.58
CA TRP A 85 16.65 -18.04 -13.01
C TRP A 85 17.03 -17.90 -11.53
N CYS A 86 17.18 -19.01 -10.79
CA CYS A 86 17.60 -18.97 -9.40
C CYS A 86 19.12 -18.78 -9.27
N SER A 87 19.52 -17.76 -8.54
CA SER A 87 20.93 -17.47 -8.21
C SER A 87 21.27 -17.69 -6.72
N CYS A 88 20.28 -17.93 -5.87
CA CYS A 88 20.50 -18.18 -4.44
C CYS A 88 20.66 -19.67 -4.10
N GLY A 89 20.13 -20.58 -4.92
CA GLY A 89 20.21 -22.03 -4.74
C GLY A 89 19.13 -22.65 -3.84
N TYR A 90 18.16 -21.87 -3.36
CA TYR A 90 17.10 -22.33 -2.45
C TYR A 90 15.68 -22.20 -3.02
N CYS A 91 15.51 -21.59 -4.20
CA CYS A 91 14.20 -21.49 -4.83
C CYS A 91 13.72 -22.86 -5.32
N GLN A 92 12.40 -23.01 -5.43
CA GLN A 92 11.74 -24.20 -5.95
C GLN A 92 10.93 -23.85 -7.20
N HIS A 93 10.49 -24.87 -7.93
CA HIS A 93 9.63 -24.68 -9.09
C HIS A 93 8.25 -24.19 -8.63
N MET A 94 7.73 -23.15 -9.28
CA MET A 94 6.40 -22.59 -9.03
C MET A 94 5.55 -22.69 -10.30
N ASP A 95 4.24 -22.78 -10.13
CA ASP A 95 3.30 -23.07 -11.22
C ASP A 95 3.18 -21.89 -12.20
N THR A 96 3.17 -20.66 -11.68
CA THR A 96 3.11 -19.44 -12.51
C THR A 96 4.48 -18.84 -12.76
N GLY A 97 4.66 -18.13 -13.88
CA GLY A 97 5.91 -17.43 -14.18
C GLY A 97 6.19 -16.26 -13.22
N LEU A 98 5.13 -15.58 -12.76
CA LEU A 98 5.18 -14.49 -11.79
C LEU A 98 5.81 -14.90 -10.46
N GLU A 99 5.59 -16.14 -10.03
CA GLU A 99 6.14 -16.69 -8.80
C GLU A 99 7.61 -17.15 -8.94
N ARG A 100 8.15 -17.21 -10.17
CA ARG A 100 9.54 -17.59 -10.45
C ARG A 100 10.49 -16.41 -10.28
N LEU A 101 10.60 -15.96 -9.03
CA LEU A 101 11.39 -14.81 -8.60
C LEU A 101 12.48 -15.24 -7.61
N CYS A 102 13.74 -14.89 -7.88
CA CYS A 102 14.83 -15.16 -6.96
C CYS A 102 14.94 -14.05 -5.91
N CYS A 103 15.21 -14.40 -4.65
CA CYS A 103 15.41 -13.41 -3.58
C CYS A 103 16.54 -12.40 -3.85
N ARG A 104 17.46 -12.72 -4.76
CA ARG A 104 18.56 -11.84 -5.18
C ARG A 104 18.17 -10.84 -6.29
N GLU A 105 17.00 -11.00 -6.90
CA GLU A 105 16.46 -10.06 -7.90
C GLU A 105 15.67 -8.93 -7.22
N VAL A 106 15.19 -9.17 -5.99
CA VAL A 106 14.42 -8.19 -5.21
C VAL A 106 15.36 -7.29 -4.44
N ARG A 107 15.46 -6.02 -4.86
CA ARG A 107 16.39 -5.04 -4.28
C ARG A 107 16.24 -4.90 -2.77
N GLN A 108 15.00 -4.77 -2.29
CA GLN A 108 14.71 -4.61 -0.86
C GLN A 108 15.20 -5.80 -0.03
N VAL A 109 15.13 -7.01 -0.58
CA VAL A 109 15.61 -8.23 0.07
C VAL A 109 17.14 -8.25 0.11
N VAL A 110 17.79 -7.85 -0.99
CA VAL A 110 19.25 -7.73 -1.07
C VAL A 110 19.77 -6.69 -0.07
N ASP A 111 19.12 -5.52 -0.02
CA ASP A 111 19.46 -4.45 0.91
C ASP A 111 19.35 -4.91 2.36
N LYS A 112 18.26 -5.62 2.70
CA LYS A 112 18.07 -6.22 4.04
C LYS A 112 19.12 -7.28 4.37
N CYS A 113 19.48 -8.13 3.40
CA CYS A 113 20.53 -9.13 3.60
C CYS A 113 21.92 -8.49 3.82
N ALA A 114 22.15 -7.29 3.27
CA ALA A 114 23.40 -6.55 3.44
C ALA A 114 23.56 -5.91 4.83
N GLU A 115 22.47 -5.74 5.59
CA GLU A 115 22.49 -5.23 6.98
C GLU A 115 23.08 -6.25 7.96
N ALA A 116 23.09 -7.54 7.62
CA ALA A 116 23.64 -8.59 8.48
C ALA A 116 25.18 -8.56 8.51
N GLU A 117 25.77 -8.84 9.67
CA GLU A 117 27.23 -8.94 9.86
C GLU A 117 27.87 -9.95 8.90
N LEU A 118 27.15 -11.06 8.64
CA LEU A 118 27.50 -12.05 7.63
C LEU A 118 26.42 -12.06 6.55
N GLN A 119 26.79 -11.62 5.34
CA GLN A 119 25.86 -11.58 4.22
C GLN A 119 25.43 -12.99 3.81
N PRO A 120 24.14 -13.34 3.94
CA PRO A 120 23.66 -14.68 3.63
C PRO A 120 23.59 -14.91 2.12
N GLY A 121 23.74 -16.17 1.70
CA GLY A 121 23.60 -16.55 0.29
C GLY A 121 22.15 -16.49 -0.21
N CYS A 122 21.19 -16.61 0.69
CA CYS A 122 19.75 -16.57 0.44
C CYS A 122 19.05 -15.85 1.59
N MET A 123 17.93 -15.18 1.33
CA MET A 123 17.17 -14.46 2.36
C MET A 123 16.71 -15.36 3.52
N THR A 124 16.48 -16.66 3.26
CA THR A 124 16.06 -17.63 4.28
C THR A 124 17.16 -17.93 5.29
N GLN A 125 18.42 -17.62 4.96
CA GLN A 125 19.57 -17.78 5.84
C GLN A 125 19.89 -16.49 6.62
N HIS A 126 19.11 -15.43 6.42
CA HIS A 126 19.29 -14.21 7.20
C HIS A 126 19.04 -14.49 8.68
N PRO A 127 19.88 -13.99 9.62
CA PRO A 127 19.77 -14.31 11.04
C PRO A 127 18.41 -13.92 11.66
N GLY A 128 17.74 -12.90 11.11
CA GLY A 128 16.40 -12.50 11.54
C GLY A 128 15.25 -13.32 10.94
N PHE A 129 15.49 -14.16 9.93
CA PHE A 129 14.41 -14.81 9.18
C PHE A 129 13.61 -15.78 10.04
N GLU A 130 14.28 -16.63 10.81
CA GLU A 130 13.61 -17.60 11.69
C GLU A 130 12.79 -16.90 12.79
N ALA A 131 13.38 -15.88 13.42
CA ALA A 131 12.76 -15.16 14.52
C ALA A 131 11.53 -14.35 14.11
N VAL A 132 11.52 -13.78 12.89
CA VAL A 132 10.46 -12.87 12.44
C VAL A 132 9.45 -13.57 11.52
N CYS A 133 9.91 -14.36 10.56
CA CYS A 133 9.05 -14.92 9.52
C CYS A 133 8.53 -16.34 9.84
N LEU A 134 9.24 -17.10 10.69
CA LEU A 134 8.88 -18.48 11.01
C LEU A 134 8.34 -18.67 12.43
N ASN A 135 8.47 -17.67 13.30
CA ASN A 135 8.01 -17.76 14.68
C ASN A 135 6.50 -17.47 14.79
N PRO A 136 5.64 -18.47 15.09
CA PRO A 136 4.20 -18.28 15.11
C PRO A 136 3.75 -17.29 16.18
N TRP A 137 4.47 -17.18 17.30
CA TRP A 137 4.12 -16.26 18.38
C TRP A 137 4.35 -14.80 17.97
N VAL A 138 5.42 -14.53 17.22
CA VAL A 138 5.68 -13.19 16.68
C VAL A 138 4.62 -12.83 15.64
N LEU A 139 4.28 -13.76 14.74
CA LEU A 139 3.25 -13.53 13.73
C LEU A 139 1.86 -13.28 14.35
N GLN A 140 1.50 -13.97 15.42
CA GLN A 140 0.24 -13.75 16.14
C GLN A 140 0.18 -12.37 16.80
N VAL A 141 1.28 -11.92 17.42
CA VAL A 141 1.37 -10.60 18.04
C VAL A 141 1.28 -9.49 16.99
N GLU A 142 1.97 -9.66 15.87
CA GLU A 142 1.92 -8.70 14.76
C GLU A 142 0.51 -8.64 14.14
N TYR A 143 -0.13 -9.79 13.96
CA TYR A 143 -1.52 -9.85 13.49
C TYR A 143 -2.49 -9.16 14.45
N ALA A 144 -2.38 -9.42 15.75
CA ALA A 144 -3.21 -8.74 16.76
C ALA A 144 -3.00 -7.22 16.74
N SER A 145 -1.76 -6.79 16.53
CA SER A 145 -1.42 -5.37 16.40
C SER A 145 -2.06 -4.77 15.14
N LEU A 146 -1.99 -5.47 14.00
CA LEU A 146 -2.64 -5.07 12.76
C LEU A 146 -4.15 -4.89 12.94
N VAL A 147 -4.83 -5.87 13.56
CA VAL A 147 -6.28 -5.80 13.83
C VAL A 147 -6.61 -4.62 14.76
N GLN A 148 -5.75 -4.32 15.74
CA GLN A 148 -5.95 -3.18 16.62
C GLN A 148 -5.90 -1.83 15.88
N TYR A 149 -4.99 -1.67 14.91
CA TYR A 149 -4.83 -0.42 14.17
C TYR A 149 -5.84 -0.24 13.04
N TYR A 150 -6.23 -1.33 12.36
CA TYR A 150 -7.03 -1.27 11.14
C TYR A 150 -8.44 -1.86 11.27
N GLY A 151 -8.78 -2.46 12.42
CA GLY A 151 -10.04 -3.16 12.65
C GLY A 151 -9.96 -4.63 12.23
N ASP A 152 -11.06 -5.36 12.44
CA ASP A 152 -11.15 -6.76 12.02
C ASP A 152 -11.07 -6.85 10.49
N TYR A 153 -10.22 -7.77 10.02
CA TYR A 153 -10.19 -8.15 8.61
C TYR A 153 -11.45 -8.99 8.34
N ASP A 154 -12.42 -8.42 7.62
CA ASP A 154 -13.56 -9.17 7.10
C ASP A 154 -13.15 -9.87 5.79
N PRO A 155 -12.92 -11.19 5.81
CA PRO A 155 -12.53 -11.92 4.60
C PRO A 155 -13.64 -11.97 3.55
N ASP A 156 -14.89 -11.66 3.90
CA ASP A 156 -16.06 -11.78 3.02
C ASP A 156 -16.34 -10.51 2.20
N VAL A 157 -15.60 -9.41 2.42
CA VAL A 157 -15.77 -8.16 1.66
C VAL A 157 -15.29 -8.25 0.19
N PHE A 158 -14.52 -9.29 -0.16
CA PHE A 158 -13.97 -9.46 -1.52
C PHE A 158 -14.59 -10.60 -2.35
N THR A 159 -15.72 -11.17 -1.94
CA THR A 159 -16.49 -12.01 -2.86
C THR A 159 -17.14 -11.13 -3.92
N ILE A 160 -16.46 -10.97 -5.07
CA ILE A 160 -17.09 -10.47 -6.30
C ILE A 160 -18.17 -11.50 -6.63
N GLU A 161 -19.45 -11.13 -6.48
CA GLU A 161 -20.57 -11.92 -6.97
C GLU A 161 -20.42 -12.06 -8.50
N GLU A 162 -20.37 -13.32 -8.98
CA GLU A 162 -20.27 -13.68 -10.40
C GLU A 162 -21.49 -13.23 -11.23
#